data_AF-A0A1G0IEN6-F1
#
_entry.id   AF-A0A1G0IEN6-F1
#
_cell.length_a   1.000
_cell.length_b   1.000
_cell.length_c   1.000
_cell.angle_alpha   90.00
_cell.angle_beta   90.00
_cell.angle_gamma   90.00
#
_symmetry.space_group_name_H-M   'P 1'
#
loop_
_entity.id
_entity.type
_entity.pdbx_description
1 polymer ?
#
loop_
_entity_poly.entity_id
_entity_poly.type
_entity_poly.pdbx_seq_one_letter_code
_entity_poly.pdbx_strand_id
1 'polypeptide(L)'
;MPNAQPYAQQRPIQSLHFYVLALDLGRDRLTQTKKHVLLAVADCYRRKKPFQPALDRMAKMFSCSRRTVTRAIYGLEGRHGWIHNEWRGGRKTNIYSPGWRLLSLIGRERRA
;
A
#
# COMPACT_ATOMS: atom_id res chain seq x y z
N MET A 1 -41.35 9.78 21.30
CA MET A 1 -40.39 10.82 20.88
C MET A 1 -39.16 10.12 20.34
N PRO A 2 -38.76 10.35 19.07
CA PRO A 2 -37.63 9.64 18.48
C PRO A 2 -36.32 10.18 19.05
N ASN A 3 -35.58 9.32 19.76
CA ASN A 3 -34.23 9.60 20.23
C ASN A 3 -33.32 9.68 19.00
N ALA A 4 -32.93 10.91 18.63
CA ALA A 4 -31.88 11.17 17.67
C ALA A 4 -30.57 10.60 18.23
N GLN A 5 -30.17 9.42 17.75
CA GLN A 5 -28.84 8.90 18.04
C GLN A 5 -27.80 9.85 17.41
N PRO A 6 -26.76 10.22 18.15
CA PRO A 6 -25.80 11.21 17.71
C PRO A 6 -25.09 10.68 16.47
N TYR A 7 -24.93 11.55 15.48
CA TYR A 7 -24.07 11.39 14.31
C TYR A 7 -22.81 10.62 14.70
N ALA A 8 -22.78 9.32 14.38
CA ALA A 8 -21.62 8.49 14.56
C ALA A 8 -20.55 9.04 13.63
N GLN A 9 -19.74 9.91 14.22
CA GLN A 9 -18.46 10.46 13.79
C GLN A 9 -18.07 9.98 12.40
N GLN A 10 -18.24 10.87 11.42
CA GLN A 10 -17.41 10.87 10.23
C GLN A 10 -15.98 10.57 10.71
N ARG A 11 -15.39 9.47 10.26
CA ARG A 11 -13.97 9.20 10.46
C ARG A 11 -13.20 9.66 9.21
N PRO A 12 -12.96 10.97 8.96
CA PRO A 12 -12.04 11.38 7.92
C PRO A 12 -10.65 11.57 8.51
N ILE A 13 -10.17 10.59 9.27
CA ILE A 13 -8.73 10.48 9.52
C ILE A 13 -8.33 9.08 9.07
N GLN A 14 -8.55 8.82 7.77
CA GLN A 14 -7.63 7.98 7.01
C GLN A 14 -6.30 8.76 6.91
N SER A 15 -5.66 8.86 8.08
CA SER A 15 -4.47 9.58 8.56
C SER A 15 -3.79 10.54 7.59
N LEU A 16 -3.55 11.79 8.04
CA LEU A 16 -2.62 12.78 7.46
C LEU A 16 -1.34 12.12 6.90
N HIS A 17 -0.83 11.16 7.65
CA HIS A 17 0.26 10.27 7.30
C HIS A 17 0.13 9.55 5.93
N PHE A 18 -1.03 8.98 5.60
CA PHE A 18 -1.29 8.35 4.30
C PHE A 18 -1.25 9.39 3.17
N TYR A 19 -1.68 10.62 3.44
CA TYR A 19 -1.63 11.73 2.49
C TYR A 19 -0.18 12.20 2.26
N VAL A 20 0.63 12.33 3.31
CA VAL A 20 2.07 12.67 3.21
C VAL A 20 2.82 11.61 2.39
N LEU A 21 2.59 10.33 2.67
CA LEU A 21 3.18 9.24 1.89
C LEU A 21 2.72 9.27 0.42
N ALA A 22 1.44 9.55 0.16
CA ALA A 22 0.92 9.70 -1.20
C ALA A 22 1.54 10.89 -1.95
N LEU A 23 1.79 12.01 -1.26
CA LEU A 23 2.47 13.19 -1.82
C LEU A 23 3.93 12.90 -2.15
N ASP A 24 4.67 12.25 -1.25
CA ASP A 24 6.07 11.90 -1.49
C ASP A 24 6.20 10.89 -2.63
N LEU A 25 5.33 9.87 -2.69
CA LEU A 25 5.23 8.98 -3.85
C LEU A 25 4.76 9.73 -5.11
N GLY A 26 4.00 10.83 -4.94
CA GLY A 26 3.61 11.76 -5.99
C GLY A 26 4.81 12.35 -6.74
N ARG A 27 5.90 12.64 -6.03
CA ARG A 27 7.15 13.21 -6.58
C ARG A 27 8.02 12.21 -7.32
N ASP A 28 7.88 10.92 -7.03
CA ASP A 28 8.61 9.86 -7.75
C ASP A 28 8.02 9.61 -9.16
N ARG A 29 8.90 9.32 -10.13
CA ARG A 29 8.57 8.90 -11.52
C ARG A 29 8.01 7.46 -11.59
N LEU A 30 7.09 7.12 -10.69
CA LEU A 30 6.40 5.83 -10.65
C LEU A 30 5.07 5.92 -11.41
N THR A 31 4.67 4.82 -12.05
CA THR A 31 3.32 4.72 -12.60
C THR A 31 2.28 4.73 -11.48
N GLN A 32 1.06 5.17 -11.77
CA GLN A 32 0.00 5.25 -10.77
C GLN A 32 -0.30 3.90 -10.10
N THR A 33 -0.29 2.81 -10.87
CA THR A 33 -0.42 1.45 -10.34
C THR A 33 0.68 1.09 -9.35
N LYS A 34 1.94 1.48 -9.61
CA LYS A 34 3.05 1.26 -8.68
C LYS A 34 2.83 2.04 -7.38
N LYS A 35 2.41 3.31 -7.46
CA LYS A 35 2.10 4.12 -6.27
C LYS A 35 1.00 3.47 -5.42
N HIS A 36 -0.07 3.00 -6.04
CA HIS A 36 -1.15 2.31 -5.31
C HIS A 36 -0.68 1.00 -4.64
N VAL A 37 0.18 0.21 -5.30
CA VAL A 37 0.79 -0.98 -4.70
C VAL A 37 1.59 -0.60 -3.45
N LEU A 38 2.42 0.44 -3.52
CA LEU A 38 3.24 0.89 -2.39
C LEU A 38 2.40 1.38 -1.22
N LEU A 39 1.33 2.13 -1.49
CA LEU A 39 0.38 2.56 -0.46
C LEU A 39 -0.28 1.36 0.23
N ALA A 40 -0.65 0.33 -0.52
CA ALA A 40 -1.26 -0.87 0.04
C ALA A 40 -0.27 -1.67 0.91
N VAL A 41 0.99 -1.79 0.49
CA VAL A 41 2.06 -2.44 1.29
C VAL A 41 2.32 -1.64 2.58
N ALA A 42 2.40 -0.30 2.48
CA ALA A 42 2.60 0.56 3.63
C ALA A 42 1.45 0.48 4.65
N ASP A 43 0.19 0.47 4.18
CA ASP A 43 -0.98 0.31 5.05
C ASP A 43 -0.96 -1.05 5.78
N CYS A 44 -0.68 -2.15 5.08
CA CYS A 44 -0.52 -3.46 5.71
C CYS A 44 0.62 -3.49 6.73
N TYR A 45 1.78 -2.92 6.40
CA TYR A 45 2.92 -2.81 7.31
C TYR A 45 2.58 -2.04 8.59
N ARG A 46 1.91 -0.88 8.45
CA ARG A 46 1.46 -0.08 9.60
C ARG A 46 0.48 -0.84 10.50
N ARG A 47 -0.40 -1.64 9.89
CA ARG A 47 -1.33 -2.53 10.60
C ARG A 47 -0.65 -3.79 11.18
N LYS A 48 0.66 -3.97 10.99
CA LYS A 48 1.42 -5.17 11.34
C LYS A 48 0.79 -6.44 10.73
N LYS A 49 0.23 -6.33 9.53
CA LYS A 49 -0.40 -7.43 8.80
C LYS A 49 0.45 -7.81 7.58
N PRO A 50 0.52 -9.09 7.21
CA PRO A 50 1.19 -9.51 5.98
C PRO A 50 0.45 -8.94 4.77
N PHE A 51 1.17 -8.32 3.84
CA PHE A 51 0.59 -7.92 2.57
C PHE A 51 0.64 -9.10 1.59
N GLN A 52 -0.52 -9.56 1.16
CA GLN A 52 -0.68 -10.57 0.12
C GLN A 52 -1.46 -9.94 -1.03
N PRO A 53 -0.92 -9.91 -2.25
CA PRO A 53 -1.59 -9.25 -3.35
C PRO A 53 -2.78 -10.10 -3.83
N ALA A 54 -3.98 -9.68 -3.47
CA ALA A 54 -5.21 -10.15 -4.11
C ALA A 54 -5.33 -9.50 -5.50
N LEU A 55 -4.60 -10.04 -6.48
CA LEU A 55 -4.40 -9.41 -7.78
C LEU A 55 -5.71 -9.00 -8.47
N ASP A 56 -6.73 -9.85 -8.44
CA ASP A 56 -8.03 -9.57 -9.07
C ASP A 56 -8.77 -8.42 -8.36
N ARG A 57 -8.68 -8.36 -7.02
CA ARG A 57 -9.25 -7.26 -6.23
C ARG A 57 -8.51 -5.95 -6.49
N MET A 58 -7.18 -6.00 -6.56
CA MET A 58 -6.35 -4.84 -6.85
C MET A 58 -6.57 -4.32 -8.26
N ALA A 59 -6.66 -5.22 -9.25
CA ALA A 59 -6.98 -4.88 -10.64
C ALA A 59 -8.31 -4.12 -10.73
N LYS A 60 -9.35 -4.60 -10.04
CA LYS A 60 -10.65 -3.92 -9.94
C LYS A 60 -10.55 -2.55 -9.25
N MET A 61 -9.84 -2.45 -8.13
CA MET A 61 -9.68 -1.18 -7.41
C MET A 61 -8.86 -0.14 -8.19
N PHE A 62 -7.89 -0.58 -8.98
CA PHE A 62 -7.00 0.30 -9.74
C PHE A 62 -7.47 0.51 -11.19
N SER A 63 -8.64 -0.02 -11.55
CA SER A 63 -9.21 0.04 -12.90
C SER A 63 -8.22 -0.36 -13.99
N CYS A 64 -7.49 -1.47 -13.78
CA CYS A 64 -6.47 -1.95 -14.73
C CYS A 64 -6.44 -3.49 -14.79
N SER A 65 -5.67 -4.04 -15.73
CA SER A 65 -5.55 -5.49 -15.87
C SER A 65 -4.74 -6.12 -14.73
N ARG A 66 -5.03 -7.39 -14.42
CA ARG A 66 -4.20 -8.23 -13.54
C ARG A 66 -2.73 -8.21 -13.95
N ARG A 67 -2.45 -8.28 -15.25
CA ARG A 67 -1.08 -8.23 -15.81
C ARG A 67 -0.37 -6.91 -15.47
N THR A 68 -1.09 -5.79 -15.47
CA THR A 68 -0.56 -4.46 -15.09
C THR A 68 -0.16 -4.44 -13.61
N VAL A 69 -1.00 -4.98 -12.73
CA VAL A 69 -0.70 -5.08 -11.29
C VAL A 69 0.50 -5.99 -11.05
N THR A 70 0.55 -7.16 -11.70
CA THR A 70 1.68 -8.09 -11.60
C THR A 70 2.99 -7.43 -12.05
N ARG A 71 3.01 -6.74 -13.18
CA ARG A 71 4.19 -5.99 -13.65
C ARG A 71 4.60 -4.87 -12.70
N ALA A 72 3.64 -4.19 -12.08
CA ALA A 72 3.92 -3.17 -11.09
C ALA A 72 4.63 -3.77 -9.86
N ILE A 73 4.12 -4.88 -9.32
CA ILE A 73 4.72 -5.58 -8.17
C ILE A 73 6.15 -6.03 -8.49
N TYR A 74 6.36 -6.79 -9.58
CA TYR A 74 7.71 -7.24 -9.94
C TYR A 74 8.67 -6.09 -10.23
N GLY A 75 8.17 -5.00 -10.83
CA GLY A 75 8.95 -3.81 -11.07
C GLY A 75 9.31 -3.03 -9.80
N LEU A 76 8.60 -3.24 -8.69
CA LEU A 76 8.89 -2.64 -7.38
C LEU A 76 9.79 -3.54 -6.52
N GLU A 77 9.62 -4.87 -6.63
CA GLU A 77 10.43 -5.89 -5.95
C GLU A 77 11.88 -5.89 -6.46
N GLY A 78 12.07 -5.72 -7.78
CA GLY A 78 13.39 -5.73 -8.41
C GLY A 78 14.23 -4.46 -8.19
N ARG A 79 14.65 -3.84 -9.30
CA ARG A 79 15.69 -2.78 -9.43
C ARG A 79 15.63 -1.55 -8.50
N HIS A 80 14.62 -1.39 -7.66
CA HIS A 80 14.36 -0.15 -6.95
C HIS A 80 14.25 -0.28 -5.42
N GLY A 81 14.27 -1.50 -4.85
CA GLY A 81 14.29 -1.71 -3.40
C GLY A 81 13.05 -1.16 -2.67
N TRP A 82 11.91 -1.11 -3.36
CA TRP A 82 10.68 -0.56 -2.80
C TRP A 82 9.93 -1.58 -1.94
N ILE A 83 9.90 -2.84 -2.37
CA ILE A 83 9.27 -3.96 -1.65
C ILE A 83 10.16 -5.19 -1.74
N HIS A 84 10.01 -6.12 -0.81
CA HIS A 84 10.67 -7.41 -0.82
C HIS A 84 9.63 -8.52 -0.80
N ASN A 85 9.85 -9.59 -1.56
CA ASN A 85 9.03 -10.79 -1.48
C ASN A 85 9.62 -11.76 -0.46
N GLU A 86 8.82 -12.11 0.53
CA GLU A 86 9.10 -13.16 1.49
C GLU A 86 8.36 -14.42 1.05
N TRP A 87 9.11 -15.39 0.54
CA TRP A 87 8.55 -16.68 0.20
C TRP A 87 8.38 -17.52 1.46
N ARG A 88 7.13 -17.80 1.87
CA ARG A 88 6.86 -18.71 2.99
C ARG A 88 6.63 -20.14 2.49
N GLY A 89 7.70 -20.93 2.53
CA GLY A 89 7.70 -22.35 2.16
C GLY A 89 6.65 -23.14 2.94
N GLY A 90 5.63 -23.62 2.23
CA GLY A 90 4.52 -24.40 2.77
C GLY A 90 3.19 -24.08 2.10
N ARG A 91 2.98 -22.82 1.70
CA ARG A 91 1.91 -22.39 0.79
C ARG A 91 2.57 -21.50 -0.25
N LYS A 92 2.32 -21.73 -1.55
CA LYS A 92 2.86 -20.92 -2.67
C LYS A 92 2.29 -19.49 -2.64
N THR A 93 2.55 -18.74 -1.58
CA THR A 93 1.94 -17.44 -1.28
C THR A 93 3.05 -16.43 -1.11
N ASN A 94 3.12 -15.49 -2.05
CA ASN A 94 4.03 -14.36 -1.98
C ASN A 94 3.51 -13.36 -0.96
N ILE A 95 4.33 -13.05 0.05
CA ILE A 95 4.07 -12.00 1.02
C ILE A 95 5.05 -10.88 0.73
N TYR A 96 4.58 -9.64 0.66
CA TYR A 96 5.48 -8.52 0.41
C TYR A 96 5.63 -7.63 1.63
N SER A 97 6.86 -7.24 1.92
CA SER A 97 7.22 -6.30 2.96
C SER A 97 7.81 -5.02 2.34
N PRO A 98 7.72 -3.86 3.01
CA PRO A 98 8.34 -2.64 2.52
C PRO A 98 9.86 -2.79 2.50
N GLY A 99 10.48 -2.40 1.38
CA GLY A 99 11.93 -2.30 1.27
C GLY A 99 12.47 -1.00 1.82
N TRP A 100 13.80 -0.87 1.86
CA TRP A 100 14.49 0.27 2.48
C TRP A 100 14.00 1.63 1.98
N ARG A 101 13.66 1.74 0.70
CA ARG A 101 13.20 3.00 0.11
C ARG A 101 11.80 3.38 0.58
N LEU A 102 10.88 2.40 0.64
CA LEU A 102 9.54 2.61 1.17
C LEU A 102 9.58 2.85 2.69
N LEU A 103 10.42 2.11 3.42
CA LEU A 103 10.66 2.31 4.85
C LEU A 103 11.19 3.71 5.15
N SER A 104 12.07 4.25 4.29
CA SER A 104 12.58 5.62 4.45
C SER A 104 11.47 6.67 4.33
N LEU A 105 10.52 6.48 3.41
CA LEU A 105 9.36 7.37 3.28
C LEU A 105 8.41 7.24 4.47
N ILE A 106 8.10 6.00 4.90
CA ILE A 106 7.29 5.75 6.10
C ILE A 106 7.96 6.32 7.36
N GLY A 107 9.30 6.32 7.44
CA GLY A 107 10.05 6.91 8.54
C GLY A 107 9.98 8.43 8.57
N ARG A 108 9.98 9.10 7.41
CA ARG A 108 9.79 10.55 7.29
C ARG A 108 8.38 10.96 7.69
N GLU A 109 7.38 10.17 7.30
CA GLU A 109 5.98 10.32 7.69
C GLU A 109 5.78 10.32 9.22
N ARG A 110 6.59 9.57 9.99
CA ARG A 110 6.52 9.54 11.46
C ARG A 110 7.14 10.74 12.16
N ARG A 111 7.98 11.51 11.46
CA ARG A 111 8.68 12.69 12.01
C ARG A 111 7.99 14.01 11.68
N ALA A 112 7.06 13.99 10.73
CA ALA A 112 6.20 15.11 10.34
C ALA A 112 4.90 15.09 11.14
#